data_AF-A0A660MHV7-F1
#
_entry.id   AF-A0A660MHV7-F1
#
_cell.length_a   1.000
_cell.length_b   1.000
_cell.length_c   1.000
_cell.angle_alpha   90.00
_cell.angle_beta   90.00
_cell.angle_gamma   90.00
#
_symmetry.space_group_name_H-M   'P 1'
#
loop_
_entity.id
_entity.type
_entity.pdbx_description
1 polymer ?
#
loop_
_entity_poly.entity_id
_entity_poly.type
_entity_poly.pdbx_seq_one_letter_code
_entity_poly.pdbx_strand_id
1 'polypeptide(L)'
;MPDLLKQQLIAWRRDFHRYPEQGFLEIRTASRIAAELARLGYRLRLGRDVMSEAAIMGKPDAATTATHAAWARAHGADPAWFDALKDGYTAVVADWDSGKPGPTTVLRVDMDALPIHESDAPDHYPQQHGFR
;
A
#
# COMPACT_ATOMS: atom_id res chain seq x y z
N MET A 1 -18.01 -6.37 14.98
CA MET A 1 -16.55 -6.51 14.75
C MET A 1 -15.89 -6.43 16.12
N PRO A 2 -14.98 -7.33 16.53
CA PRO A 2 -14.33 -7.22 17.83
C PRO A 2 -13.66 -5.85 17.98
N ASP A 3 -13.74 -5.23 19.16
CA ASP A 3 -13.26 -3.85 19.37
C ASP A 3 -11.79 -3.67 18.99
N LEU A 4 -10.97 -4.70 19.22
CA LEU A 4 -9.56 -4.74 18.83
C LEU A 4 -9.34 -4.63 17.32
N LEU A 5 -10.12 -5.35 16.51
CA LEU A 5 -10.00 -5.29 15.04
C LEU A 5 -10.43 -3.92 14.53
N LYS A 6 -11.50 -3.35 15.10
CA LYS A 6 -11.95 -1.99 14.74
C LYS A 6 -10.85 -0.96 15.02
N GLN A 7 -10.21 -1.03 16.18
CA GLN A 7 -9.11 -0.15 16.55
C GLN A 7 -7.91 -0.30 15.61
N GLN A 8 -7.55 -1.54 15.25
CA GLN A 8 -6.48 -1.81 14.30
C GLN A 8 -6.76 -1.24 12.91
N LEU A 9 -7.97 -1.45 12.37
CA LEU A 9 -8.37 -0.90 11.07
C LEU A 9 -8.33 0.63 11.07
N ILE A 10 -8.76 1.27 12.17
CA ILE A 10 -8.64 2.72 12.31
C ILE A 10 -7.17 3.12 12.31
N ALA A 11 -6.31 2.44 13.07
CA ALA A 11 -4.88 2.75 13.14
C ALA A 11 -4.19 2.61 11.77
N TRP A 12 -4.46 1.55 11.01
CA TRP A 12 -3.94 1.37 9.66
C TRP A 12 -4.41 2.48 8.73
N ARG A 13 -5.71 2.80 8.75
CA ARG A 13 -6.22 3.89 7.93
C ARG A 13 -5.58 5.24 8.28
N ARG A 14 -5.32 5.52 9.56
CA ARG A 14 -4.60 6.74 9.97
C ARG A 14 -3.17 6.75 9.46
N ASP A 15 -2.48 5.63 9.54
CA ASP A 15 -1.11 5.53 9.08
C ASP A 15 -1.01 5.72 7.56
N PHE A 16 -1.82 5.02 6.77
CA PHE A 16 -1.81 5.17 5.31
C PHE A 16 -2.26 6.58 4.88
N HIS A 17 -3.18 7.20 5.60
CA HIS A 17 -3.61 8.59 5.33
C HIS A 17 -2.54 9.63 5.69
N ARG A 18 -1.71 9.36 6.71
CA ARG A 18 -0.58 10.22 7.09
C ARG A 18 0.57 10.16 6.08
N TYR A 19 0.74 9.02 5.41
CA TYR A 19 1.79 8.79 4.43
C TYR A 19 1.20 8.43 3.06
N PRO A 20 0.43 9.34 2.43
CA PRO A 20 -0.20 9.08 1.14
C PRO A 20 0.88 8.98 0.06
N GLU A 21 0.75 8.00 -0.84
CA GLU A 21 1.68 7.77 -1.93
C GLU A 21 0.94 7.83 -3.26
N GLN A 22 1.55 8.46 -4.26
CA GLN A 22 0.95 8.59 -5.60
C GLN A 22 1.01 7.27 -6.39
N GLY A 23 0.26 7.23 -7.48
CA GLY A 23 0.28 6.12 -8.44
C GLY A 23 1.69 5.66 -8.80
N PHE A 24 1.95 4.35 -8.69
CA PHE A 24 3.25 3.68 -8.87
C PHE A 24 4.34 4.01 -7.84
N LEU A 25 4.05 4.86 -6.86
CA LEU A 25 4.97 5.23 -5.78
C LEU A 25 4.53 4.68 -4.42
N GLU A 26 3.55 3.77 -4.38
CA GLU A 26 2.98 3.12 -3.18
C GLU A 26 3.95 2.13 -2.50
N ILE A 27 5.25 2.44 -2.49
CA ILE A 27 6.35 1.55 -2.07
C ILE A 27 6.23 1.23 -0.58
N ARG A 28 6.01 2.24 0.26
CA ARG A 28 5.83 2.05 1.70
C ARG A 28 4.55 1.27 1.98
N THR A 29 3.45 1.68 1.37
CA THR A 29 2.11 1.12 1.57
C THR A 29 2.08 -0.35 1.15
N ALA A 30 2.55 -0.66 -0.05
CA ALA A 30 2.62 -2.03 -0.56
C ALA A 30 3.52 -2.92 0.31
N SER A 31 4.68 -2.42 0.76
CA SER A 31 5.59 -3.21 1.61
C SER A 31 4.95 -3.57 2.95
N ARG A 32 4.18 -2.65 3.55
CA ARG A 32 3.46 -2.89 4.81
C ARG A 32 2.28 -3.84 4.63
N ILE A 33 1.56 -3.72 3.52
CA ILE A 33 0.48 -4.65 3.17
C ILE A 33 1.03 -6.06 2.95
N ALA A 34 2.15 -6.19 2.22
CA ALA A 34 2.84 -7.46 2.04
C ALA A 34 3.26 -8.07 3.39
N ALA A 35 3.85 -7.27 4.29
CA ALA A 35 4.22 -7.72 5.63
C ALA A 35 3.03 -8.26 6.42
N GLU A 36 1.91 -7.54 6.42
CA GLU A 36 0.71 -7.97 7.16
C GLU A 36 0.06 -9.20 6.53
N LEU A 37 -0.05 -9.28 5.20
CA LEU A 37 -0.62 -10.45 4.51
C LEU A 37 0.25 -11.70 4.70
N ALA A 38 1.58 -11.55 4.67
CA ALA A 38 2.50 -12.64 4.98
C ALA A 38 2.33 -13.10 6.45
N ARG A 39 2.20 -12.16 7.39
CA ARG A 39 1.94 -12.46 8.81
C ARG A 39 0.64 -13.23 9.02
N LEU A 40 -0.37 -12.96 8.20
CA LEU A 40 -1.66 -13.66 8.20
C LEU A 40 -1.62 -15.03 7.50
N GLY A 41 -0.50 -15.41 6.87
CA GLY A 41 -0.29 -16.73 6.27
C GLY A 41 -0.70 -16.81 4.79
N TYR A 42 -0.83 -15.69 4.09
CA TYR A 42 -1.08 -15.68 2.65
C TYR A 42 0.19 -16.00 1.85
N ARG A 43 0.01 -16.60 0.68
CA ARG A 43 1.09 -16.74 -0.33
C ARG A 43 1.10 -15.50 -1.21
N LEU A 44 2.24 -14.80 -1.26
CA LEU A 44 2.35 -13.52 -1.94
C LEU A 44 3.02 -13.62 -3.31
N ARG A 45 2.56 -12.78 -4.23
CA ARG A 45 3.21 -12.42 -5.49
C ARG A 45 3.20 -10.90 -5.60
N LEU A 46 4.32 -10.31 -5.99
CA LEU A 46 4.59 -8.88 -5.82
C LEU A 46 5.24 -8.28 -7.05
N GLY A 47 5.09 -6.98 -7.21
CA GLY A 47 5.81 -6.18 -8.20
C GLY A 47 5.77 -6.79 -9.59
N ARG A 48 6.93 -7.06 -10.18
CA ARG A 48 7.07 -7.53 -11.57
C ARG A 48 6.41 -8.89 -11.83
N ASP A 49 6.15 -9.69 -10.81
CA ASP A 49 5.43 -10.97 -10.98
C ASP A 49 3.95 -10.77 -11.33
N VAL A 50 3.40 -9.61 -10.97
CA VAL A 50 1.96 -9.30 -11.08
C VAL A 50 1.68 -7.97 -11.79
N MET A 51 2.74 -7.26 -12.21
CA MET A 51 2.66 -6.04 -13.01
C MET A 51 3.43 -6.20 -14.31
N SER A 52 2.71 -6.06 -15.43
CA SER A 52 3.30 -6.11 -16.77
C SER A 52 3.95 -4.77 -17.12
N GLU A 53 5.28 -4.76 -17.23
CA GLU A 53 6.05 -3.57 -17.66
C GLU A 53 5.58 -3.04 -19.03
N ALA A 54 5.21 -3.94 -19.95
CA ALA A 54 4.75 -3.55 -21.28
C ALA A 54 3.36 -2.89 -21.30
N ALA A 55 2.57 -3.04 -20.23
CA ALA A 55 1.21 -2.51 -20.14
C ALA A 55 1.09 -1.27 -19.23
N ILE A 56 2.18 -0.85 -18.58
CA ILE A 56 2.21 0.30 -17.68
C ILE A 56 2.22 1.60 -18.49
N MET A 57 1.35 2.53 -18.10
CA MET A 57 1.29 3.89 -18.65
C MET A 57 1.37 4.91 -17.52
N GLY A 58 2.03 6.05 -17.76
CA GLY A 58 2.05 7.15 -16.80
C GLY A 58 2.89 6.91 -15.54
N LYS A 59 3.76 5.89 -15.54
CA LYS A 59 4.68 5.65 -14.42
C LYS A 59 5.72 6.77 -14.32
N PRO A 60 6.04 7.25 -13.10
CA PRO A 60 7.13 8.20 -12.89
C PRO A 60 8.48 7.70 -13.42
N ASP A 61 9.35 8.64 -13.78
CA ASP A 61 10.70 8.30 -14.22
C ASP A 61 11.55 7.66 -13.10
N ALA A 62 12.70 7.10 -13.49
CA ALA A 62 13.58 6.40 -12.57
C ALA A 62 14.12 7.29 -11.44
N ALA A 63 14.36 8.59 -11.71
CA ALA A 63 14.89 9.51 -10.71
C ALA A 63 13.85 9.87 -9.65
N THR A 64 12.62 10.14 -10.07
CA THR A 64 11.46 10.38 -9.20
C THR A 64 11.17 9.15 -8.36
N THR A 65 11.14 7.97 -9.01
CA THR A 65 10.93 6.70 -8.34
C THR A 65 11.99 6.43 -7.27
N ALA A 66 13.28 6.61 -7.60
CA ALA A 66 14.38 6.38 -6.65
C ALA A 66 14.34 7.37 -5.47
N THR A 67 13.99 8.63 -5.71
CA THR A 67 13.81 9.64 -4.67
C THR A 67 12.71 9.22 -3.69
N HIS A 68 11.56 8.80 -4.23
CA HIS A 68 10.45 8.32 -3.40
C HIS A 68 10.77 7.01 -2.67
N ALA A 69 11.50 6.09 -3.31
CA ALA A 69 11.95 4.86 -2.66
C ALA A 69 12.83 5.13 -1.44
N ALA A 70 13.73 6.12 -1.52
CA ALA A 70 14.53 6.56 -0.38
C ALA A 70 13.65 7.15 0.74
N TRP A 71 12.65 7.96 0.38
CA TRP A 71 11.66 8.47 1.33
C TRP A 71 10.88 7.32 1.99
N ALA A 72 10.36 6.36 1.22
CA ALA A 72 9.58 5.24 1.72
C ALA A 72 10.39 4.42 2.75
N ARG A 73 11.66 4.14 2.45
CA ARG A 73 12.58 3.45 3.35
C ARG A 73 12.78 4.21 4.67
N ALA A 74 12.94 5.53 4.61
CA ALA A 74 13.07 6.37 5.81
C ALA A 74 11.78 6.46 6.63
N HIS A 75 10.62 6.21 6.03
CA HIS A 75 9.30 6.35 6.66
C HIS A 75 8.64 5.01 7.00
N GLY A 76 9.43 3.94 7.12
CA GLY A 76 8.96 2.66 7.64
C GLY A 76 8.39 1.72 6.59
N ALA A 77 8.86 1.78 5.35
CA ALA A 77 8.70 0.67 4.43
C ALA A 77 9.33 -0.60 5.01
N ASP A 78 8.66 -1.73 4.85
CA ASP A 78 9.13 -3.01 5.39
C ASP A 78 10.35 -3.50 4.59
N PRO A 79 11.52 -3.72 5.23
CA PRO A 79 12.74 -4.07 4.53
C PRO A 79 12.69 -5.45 3.86
N ALA A 80 11.84 -6.37 4.33
CA ALA A 80 11.71 -7.70 3.74
C ALA A 80 11.04 -7.66 2.35
N TRP A 81 10.22 -6.64 2.10
CA TRP A 81 9.42 -6.51 0.87
C TRP A 81 9.86 -5.36 -0.03
N PHE A 82 10.68 -4.44 0.50
CA PHE A 82 11.11 -3.21 -0.18
C PHE A 82 11.72 -3.45 -1.56
N ASP A 83 12.65 -4.40 -1.68
CA ASP A 83 13.40 -4.60 -2.93
C ASP A 83 12.52 -5.05 -4.11
N ALA A 84 11.41 -5.74 -3.86
CA ALA A 84 10.48 -6.15 -4.90
C ALA A 84 9.63 -4.98 -5.43
N LEU A 85 9.56 -3.87 -4.69
CA LEU A 85 8.60 -2.78 -4.90
C LEU A 85 9.26 -1.45 -5.27
N LYS A 86 10.53 -1.25 -4.87
CA LYS A 86 11.24 0.04 -4.90
C LYS A 86 11.35 0.70 -6.27
N ASP A 87 11.21 -0.07 -7.36
CA ASP A 87 11.29 0.42 -8.73
C ASP A 87 9.92 0.88 -9.28
N GLY A 88 8.91 1.01 -8.41
CA GLY A 88 7.58 1.48 -8.77
C GLY A 88 6.69 0.39 -9.39
N TYR A 89 6.96 -0.87 -9.06
CA TYR A 89 6.08 -2.01 -9.31
C TYR A 89 5.49 -2.42 -7.97
N THR A 90 4.42 -1.74 -7.57
CA THR A 90 3.91 -1.73 -6.19
C THR A 90 2.72 -2.65 -5.95
N ALA A 91 2.30 -3.45 -6.93
CA ALA A 91 1.15 -4.34 -6.75
C ALA A 91 1.47 -5.52 -5.83
N VAL A 92 0.45 -5.91 -5.06
CA VAL A 92 0.45 -7.07 -4.16
C VAL A 92 -0.73 -7.97 -4.49
N VAL A 93 -0.45 -9.24 -4.77
CA VAL A 93 -1.47 -10.29 -4.90
C VAL A 93 -1.23 -11.34 -3.82
N ALA A 94 -2.27 -11.62 -3.04
CA ALA A 94 -2.22 -12.57 -1.94
C ALA A 94 -3.22 -13.69 -2.16
N ASP A 95 -2.72 -14.91 -2.26
CA ASP A 95 -3.53 -16.11 -2.42
C ASP A 95 -3.74 -16.77 -1.04
N TRP A 96 -4.97 -17.18 -0.76
CA TRP A 96 -5.29 -18.11 0.32
C TRP A 96 -6.06 -19.30 -0.24
N ASP A 97 -5.49 -20.48 -0.09
CA ASP A 97 -6.12 -21.73 -0.48
C ASP A 97 -6.68 -22.43 0.75
N SER A 98 -8.00 -22.59 0.79
CA SER A 98 -8.67 -23.28 1.90
C SER A 98 -8.52 -24.80 1.86
N GLY A 99 -8.00 -25.36 0.76
CA GLY A 99 -7.92 -26.80 0.48
C GLY A 99 -9.27 -27.45 0.16
N LYS A 100 -10.36 -26.68 0.11
CA LYS A 100 -11.71 -27.17 -0.18
C LYS A 100 -12.09 -26.89 -1.63
N PRO A 101 -12.75 -27.85 -2.33
CA PRO A 101 -13.22 -27.62 -3.69
C PRO A 101 -14.27 -26.52 -3.72
N GLY A 102 -14.14 -25.58 -4.67
CA GLY A 102 -15.04 -24.45 -4.81
C GLY A 102 -14.52 -23.41 -5.81
N PRO A 103 -15.31 -22.36 -6.08
CA PRO A 103 -14.90 -21.26 -6.95
C PRO A 103 -13.85 -20.36 -6.29
N THR A 104 -13.05 -19.67 -7.10
CA THR A 104 -12.12 -18.61 -6.66
C THR A 104 -12.86 -17.28 -6.54
N THR A 105 -12.74 -16.62 -5.39
CA THR A 105 -13.23 -15.24 -5.19
C THR A 105 -12.06 -14.27 -5.12
N VAL A 106 -12.19 -13.13 -5.81
CA VAL A 106 -11.17 -12.08 -5.83
C VAL A 106 -11.72 -10.81 -5.20
N LEU A 107 -10.95 -10.24 -4.28
CA LEU A 107 -11.18 -8.90 -3.73
C LEU A 107 -10.05 -8.00 -4.24
N ARG A 108 -10.41 -6.84 -4.78
CA ARG A 108 -9.45 -5.85 -5.30
C ARG A 108 -9.69 -4.51 -4.63
N VAL A 109 -8.60 -3.89 -4.18
CA VAL A 109 -8.57 -2.52 -3.65
C VAL A 109 -7.37 -1.79 -4.26
N ASP A 110 -7.52 -0.51 -4.51
CA ASP A 110 -6.44 0.43 -4.82
C ASP A 110 -5.78 0.97 -3.54
N MET A 111 -4.58 1.52 -3.69
CA MET A 111 -3.74 1.99 -2.58
C MET A 111 -3.26 3.42 -2.77
N ASP A 112 -3.34 3.96 -3.99
CA ASP A 112 -2.77 5.24 -4.32
C ASP A 112 -3.62 6.41 -3.82
N ALA A 113 -2.93 7.52 -3.63
CA ALA A 113 -3.50 8.81 -3.29
C ALA A 113 -3.33 9.80 -4.45
N LEU A 114 -4.24 10.76 -4.50
CA LEU A 114 -4.17 11.85 -5.46
C LEU A 114 -3.08 12.87 -5.06
N PRO A 115 -2.47 13.57 -6.03
CA PRO A 115 -1.49 14.62 -5.80
C PRO A 115 -2.16 15.93 -5.33
N ILE A 116 -2.96 15.85 -4.27
CA ILE A 116 -3.69 16.99 -3.70
C ILE A 116 -3.31 17.19 -2.23
N HIS A 117 -3.28 18.45 -1.82
CA HIS A 117 -3.15 18.77 -0.40
C HIS A 117 -4.51 18.66 0.26
N GLU A 118 -4.53 18.04 1.43
CA GLU A 118 -5.73 18.01 2.27
C GLU A 118 -6.02 19.44 2.80
N SER A 119 -7.29 19.73 3.10
CA SER A 119 -7.69 21.07 3.56
C SER A 119 -7.13 21.39 4.95
N ASP A 120 -6.66 22.62 5.14
CA ASP A 120 -6.27 23.18 6.44
C ASP A 120 -7.41 23.97 7.12
N ALA A 121 -8.61 23.96 6.55
CA ALA A 121 -9.75 24.68 7.09
C ALA A 121 -10.09 24.20 8.51
N PRO A 122 -10.45 25.10 9.45
CA PRO A 122 -10.68 24.74 10.85
C PRO A 122 -11.91 23.86 11.06
N ASP A 123 -12.82 23.79 10.08
CA ASP A 123 -13.99 22.91 10.04
C ASP A 123 -13.73 21.59 9.30
N HIS A 124 -12.53 21.39 8.74
CA HIS A 124 -12.14 20.12 8.12
C HIS A 124 -11.95 19.05 9.19
N TYR A 125 -12.82 18.03 9.18
CA TYR A 125 -12.86 17.00 10.23
C TYR A 125 -11.50 16.32 10.47
N PRO A 126 -10.73 15.93 9.43
CA PRO A 126 -9.36 15.46 9.62
C PRO A 126 -8.39 16.40 10.30
N GLN A 127 -8.48 17.70 10.02
CA GLN A 127 -7.63 18.71 10.64
C GLN A 127 -7.97 18.85 12.12
N GLN A 128 -9.27 18.90 12.47
CA GLN A 128 -9.74 19.00 13.84
C GLN A 128 -9.28 17.87 14.75
N HIS A 129 -9.05 16.69 14.18
CA HIS A 129 -8.75 15.46 14.92
C HIS A 129 -7.32 14.96 14.70
N GLY A 130 -6.44 15.78 14.10
CA GLY A 130 -5.02 15.47 13.96
C GLY A 130 -4.74 14.19 13.18
N PHE A 131 -5.41 14.00 12.04
CA PHE A 131 -5.17 12.82 11.20
C PHE A 131 -3.86 12.89 10.40
N ARG A 132 -3.19 14.05 10.41
CA ARG A 132 -1.86 14.28 9.86
C ARG A 132 -0.76 13.95 10.86
#